data_AF-R5DNV3-F1
#
_entry.id   AF-R5DNV3-F1
#
_cell.length_a   1.000
_cell.length_b   1.000
_cell.length_c   1.000
_cell.angle_alpha   90.00
_cell.angle_beta   90.00
_cell.angle_gamma   90.00
#
_symmetry.space_group_name_H-M   'P 1'
#
loop_
_entity.id
_entity.type
_entity.pdbx_description
1 polymer ?
#
loop_
_entity_poly.entity_id
_entity_poly.type
_entity_poly.pdbx_seq_one_letter_code
_entity_poly.pdbx_strand_id
1 'polypeptide(L)'
;MILLVLFGSTLSSIVSFPLTTQGQLSAVGTIVSAGYGFICGAYMPISNFGSGLQKALSYLPSTYATSLIKNHMLHGVFREMERKHYPGEMVEAIRDTLDCNPVFHGNVVSVNQMIGIMIGSIAVFGIIYYLVILLSKGEGRR
;
A
#
# COMPACT_ATOMS: atom_id res chain seq x y z
N MET A 1 -1.30 -10.86 4.88
CA MET A 1 0.17 -10.78 5.08
C MET A 1 0.95 -11.18 3.83
N ILE A 2 0.76 -12.37 3.27
CA ILE A 2 1.50 -12.84 2.07
C ILE A 2 1.47 -11.82 0.91
N LEU A 3 0.29 -11.30 0.55
CA LEU A 3 0.15 -10.31 -0.52
C LEU A 3 1.02 -9.06 -0.32
N LEU A 4 1.09 -8.56 0.92
CA LEU A 4 1.84 -7.35 1.23
C LEU A 4 3.35 -7.59 1.20
N VAL A 5 3.79 -8.77 1.65
CA VAL A 5 5.19 -9.19 1.54
C VAL A 5 5.58 -9.27 0.06
N LEU A 6 4.77 -9.93 -0.77
CA LEU A 6 5.03 -10.03 -2.21
C LEU A 6 5.11 -8.65 -2.87
N PHE A 7 4.16 -7.76 -2.57
CA PHE A 7 4.18 -6.39 -3.06
C PHE A 7 5.46 -5.64 -2.65
N GLY A 8 5.81 -5.68 -1.36
CA GLY A 8 7.01 -5.02 -0.84
C GLY A 8 8.29 -5.56 -1.46
N SER A 9 8.39 -6.90 -1.60
CA SER A 9 9.54 -7.54 -2.24
C SER A 9 9.67 -7.15 -3.71
N THR A 10 8.59 -7.19 -4.50
CA THR A 10 8.63 -6.80 -5.92
C THR A 10 9.00 -5.32 -6.08
N LEU A 11 8.43 -4.43 -5.27
CA LEU A 11 8.77 -3.00 -5.29
C LEU A 11 10.23 -2.77 -4.92
N SER A 12 10.73 -3.44 -3.87
CA SER A 12 12.13 -3.36 -3.47
C SER A 12 13.06 -3.87 -4.57
N SER A 13 12.72 -4.95 -5.27
CA SER A 13 13.53 -5.48 -6.37
C SER A 13 13.64 -4.49 -7.54
N ILE A 14 12.56 -3.76 -7.86
CA ILE A 14 12.58 -2.72 -8.91
C ILE A 14 13.49 -1.56 -8.51
N VAL A 15 13.34 -1.06 -7.27
CA VAL A 15 14.11 0.09 -6.78
C VAL A 15 15.59 -0.25 -6.65
N SER A 16 15.92 -1.47 -6.24
CA SER A 16 17.31 -1.91 -6.05
C SER A 16 17.99 -2.36 -7.34
N PHE A 17 17.26 -2.70 -8.41
CA PHE A 17 17.83 -3.20 -9.67
C PHE A 17 18.93 -2.29 -10.28
N PRO A 18 18.74 -0.96 -10.41
CA PRO A 18 19.77 -0.10 -11.01
C PRO A 18 20.92 0.24 -10.04
N LEU A 19 20.85 -0.18 -8.77
CA LEU A 19 21.82 0.19 -7.75
C LEU A 19 22.95 -0.84 -7.70
N THR A 20 24.18 -0.41 -8.00
CA THR A 20 25.33 -1.31 -8.16
C THR A 20 26.24 -1.33 -6.93
N THR A 21 26.05 -0.41 -5.97
CA THR A 21 26.88 -0.29 -4.77
C THR A 21 26.08 -0.47 -3.49
N GLN A 22 26.73 -1.01 -2.46
CA GLN A 22 26.13 -1.16 -1.12
C GLN A 22 25.75 0.20 -0.51
N GLY A 23 26.53 1.26 -0.79
CA GLY A 23 26.23 2.62 -0.36
C GLY A 23 24.95 3.17 -0.97
N GLN A 24 24.75 3.01 -2.28
CA GLN A 24 23.51 3.42 -2.96
C GLN A 24 22.30 2.65 -2.44
N LEU A 25 22.42 1.35 -2.26
CA LEU A 25 21.33 0.51 -1.76
C LEU A 25 20.91 0.91 -0.35
N SER A 26 21.87 1.20 0.53
CA SER A 26 21.61 1.68 1.90
C SER A 26 20.96 3.07 1.91
N ALA A 27 21.46 4.02 1.10
CA ALA A 27 20.94 5.37 1.03
C ALA A 27 19.50 5.39 0.48
N VAL A 28 19.25 4.71 -0.66
CA VAL A 28 17.92 4.63 -1.27
C VAL A 28 16.96 3.86 -0.36
N GLY A 29 17.42 2.75 0.23
CA GLY A 29 16.61 1.97 1.18
C GLY A 29 16.17 2.80 2.38
N THR A 30 17.04 3.65 2.92
CA THR A 30 16.72 4.55 4.03
C THR A 30 15.67 5.60 3.63
N ILE A 31 15.85 6.25 2.47
CA ILE A 31 14.92 7.27 1.98
C ILE A 31 13.54 6.65 1.71
N VAL A 32 13.51 5.53 1.00
CA VAL A 32 12.26 4.83 0.68
C VAL A 32 11.58 4.35 1.96
N SER A 33 12.31 3.75 2.89
CA SER A 33 11.74 3.30 4.18
C SER A 33 11.13 4.46 4.98
N ALA A 34 11.86 5.57 5.10
CA ALA A 34 11.40 6.74 5.86
C ALA A 34 10.19 7.42 5.21
N GLY A 35 10.19 7.57 3.88
CA GLY A 35 9.10 8.23 3.14
C GLY A 35 7.88 7.34 2.95
N TYR A 36 8.07 6.04 2.74
CA TYR A 36 7.00 5.13 2.37
C TYR A 36 5.94 4.99 3.47
N GLY A 37 6.33 5.09 4.75
CA GLY A 37 5.38 5.09 5.87
C GLY A 37 4.38 6.25 5.84
N PHE A 38 4.76 7.41 5.30
CA PHE A 38 3.83 8.51 5.05
C PHE A 38 2.99 8.28 3.81
N ILE A 39 3.63 7.83 2.72
CA ILE A 39 2.96 7.61 1.43
C ILE A 39 1.87 6.54 1.53
N CYS A 40 2.10 5.45 2.27
CA CYS A 40 1.11 4.39 2.44
C CYS A 40 0.11 4.65 3.58
N GLY A 41 0.18 5.79 4.27
CA GLY A 41 -0.71 6.12 5.38
C GLY A 41 -0.49 5.30 6.66
N ALA A 42 0.72 4.75 6.85
CA ALA A 42 1.07 3.98 8.04
C ALA A 42 1.41 4.89 9.24
N TYR A 43 2.12 6.00 9.01
CA TYR A 43 2.45 6.96 10.08
C TYR A 43 1.31 7.94 10.39
N MET A 44 0.55 8.33 9.36
CA MET A 44 -0.59 9.23 9.51
C MET A 44 -1.74 8.70 8.67
N PRO A 45 -2.96 8.59 9.23
CA PRO A 45 -4.12 8.16 8.45
C PRO A 45 -4.33 9.04 7.23
N ILE A 46 -4.69 8.42 6.10
CA ILE A 46 -4.92 9.12 4.84
C ILE A 46 -6.09 10.10 4.97
N SER A 47 -7.10 9.75 5.77
CA SER A 47 -8.21 10.62 6.18
C SER A 47 -7.78 11.95 6.79
N ASN A 48 -6.57 12.04 7.36
CA ASN A 48 -6.07 13.24 8.00
C ASN A 48 -5.33 14.17 7.03
N PHE A 49 -5.08 13.75 5.78
CA PHE A 49 -4.51 14.62 4.76
C PHE A 49 -5.59 15.41 4.02
N GLY A 50 -5.19 16.54 3.42
CA GLY A 50 -6.09 17.33 2.57
C GLY A 50 -6.62 16.51 1.37
N SER A 51 -7.80 16.86 0.89
CA SER A 51 -8.53 16.13 -0.16
C SER A 51 -7.72 15.86 -1.43
N GLY A 52 -6.89 16.81 -1.85
CA GLY A 52 -6.00 16.65 -3.01
C GLY A 52 -4.95 15.55 -2.80
N LEU A 53 -4.33 15.51 -1.62
CA LEU A 53 -3.31 14.52 -1.29
C LEU A 53 -3.95 13.15 -1.01
N GLN A 54 -5.09 13.09 -0.32
CA GLN A 54 -5.86 11.86 -0.17
C GLN A 54 -6.21 11.25 -1.53
N LYS A 55 -6.63 12.07 -2.51
CA LYS A 55 -6.91 11.60 -3.87
C LYS A 55 -5.65 11.10 -4.57
N ALA A 56 -4.51 11.76 -4.42
CA ALA A 56 -3.25 11.30 -5.02
C ALA A 56 -2.79 9.96 -4.41
N LEU A 57 -2.83 9.85 -3.09
CA LEU A 57 -2.43 8.63 -2.38
C LEU A 57 -3.37 7.47 -2.66
N SER A 58 -4.67 7.69 -2.87
CA SER A 58 -5.61 6.60 -3.20
C SER A 58 -5.35 5.96 -4.57
N TYR A 59 -4.56 6.57 -5.47
CA TYR A 59 -4.08 5.87 -6.67
C TYR A 59 -2.96 4.87 -6.39
N LEU A 60 -2.30 4.97 -5.24
CA LEU A 60 -1.15 4.12 -4.91
C LEU A 60 -1.64 2.78 -4.35
N PRO A 61 -1.18 1.64 -4.91
CA PRO A 61 -1.52 0.33 -4.38
C PRO A 61 -1.15 0.15 -2.90
N SER A 62 -0.10 0.85 -2.46
CA SER A 62 0.40 0.85 -1.09
C SER A 62 -0.61 1.33 -0.05
N THR A 63 -1.50 2.25 -0.41
CA THR A 63 -2.59 2.71 0.46
C THR A 63 -3.53 1.56 0.82
N TYR A 64 -3.90 0.74 -0.16
CA TYR A 64 -4.78 -0.41 0.06
C TYR A 64 -4.10 -1.51 0.87
N ALA A 65 -2.78 -1.66 0.75
CA ALA A 65 -2.01 -2.57 1.61
C ALA A 65 -2.17 -2.19 3.09
N THR A 66 -1.96 -0.92 3.42
CA THR A 66 -2.11 -0.43 4.81
C THR A 66 -3.55 -0.57 5.31
N SER A 67 -4.54 -0.20 4.50
CA SER A 67 -5.96 -0.36 4.86
C SER A 67 -6.33 -1.81 5.11
N LEU A 68 -5.81 -2.77 4.32
CA LEU A 68 -6.03 -4.20 4.55
C LEU A 68 -5.46 -4.68 5.90
N ILE A 69 -4.27 -4.20 6.30
CA ILE A 69 -3.71 -4.51 7.63
C ILE A 69 -4.61 -3.94 8.72
N LYS A 70 -4.95 -2.64 8.64
CA LYS A 70 -5.77 -1.96 9.64
C LYS A 70 -7.13 -2.64 9.78
N ASN A 71 -7.80 -2.93 8.67
CA ASN A 71 -9.07 -3.63 8.64
C ASN A 71 -8.96 -5.02 9.31
N HIS A 72 -7.92 -5.79 9.00
CA HIS A 72 -7.70 -7.10 9.61
C HIS A 72 -7.41 -7.02 11.12
N MET A 73 -6.55 -6.10 11.56
CA MET A 73 -6.17 -5.96 12.97
C MET A 73 -7.31 -5.41 13.83
N LEU A 74 -8.11 -4.48 13.29
CA LEU A 74 -9.18 -3.81 14.01
C LEU A 74 -10.53 -4.52 13.90
N HIS A 75 -10.65 -5.54 13.06
CA HIS A 75 -11.89 -6.30 12.88
C HIS A 75 -12.48 -6.81 14.19
N GLY A 76 -11.64 -7.32 15.10
CA GLY A 76 -12.07 -7.77 16.43
C GLY A 76 -12.62 -6.63 17.30
N VAL A 77 -11.96 -5.45 17.26
CA VAL A 77 -12.39 -4.26 18.00
C VAL A 77 -13.76 -3.78 17.50
N PHE A 78 -13.96 -3.72 16.18
CA PHE A 78 -15.24 -3.31 15.61
C PHE A 78 -16.36 -4.29 15.94
N ARG A 79 -16.09 -5.61 15.90
CA ARG A 79 -17.06 -6.64 16.29
C ARG A 79 -17.49 -6.50 17.76
N GLU A 80 -16.56 -6.11 18.63
CA GLU A 80 -16.83 -5.88 20.04
C GLU A 80 -17.64 -4.59 20.29
N MET A 81 -17.41 -3.54 19.49
CA MET A 81 -18.23 -2.32 19.52
C MET A 81 -19.67 -2.61 19.08
N GLU A 82 -19.85 -3.40 18.03
CA GLU A 82 -21.19 -3.84 17.57
C GLU A 82 -21.89 -4.66 18.67
N ARG A 83 -21.18 -5.60 19.31
CA ARG A 83 -21.73 -6.41 20.42
C ARG A 83 -22.19 -5.56 21.61
N LYS A 84 -21.48 -4.48 21.90
CA LYS A 84 -21.82 -3.52 22.97
C LYS A 84 -22.89 -2.49 22.57
N HIS A 85 -23.51 -2.64 21.39
CA HIS A 85 -24.57 -1.77 20.89
C HIS A 85 -24.15 -0.29 20.79
N TYR A 86 -22.89 -0.04 20.43
CA TYR A 86 -22.48 1.30 20.06
C TYR A 86 -23.25 1.77 18.81
N PRO A 87 -23.58 3.07 18.69
CA PRO A 87 -24.26 3.60 17.51
C PRO A 87 -23.48 3.28 16.23
N GLY A 88 -24.15 2.77 15.20
CA GLY A 88 -23.51 2.37 13.94
C GLY A 88 -22.73 3.52 13.29
N GLU A 89 -23.30 4.73 13.30
CA GLU A 89 -22.64 5.95 12.79
C GLU A 89 -21.31 6.25 13.50
N MET A 90 -21.23 5.96 14.81
CA MET A 90 -20.00 6.15 15.57
C MET A 90 -18.93 5.14 15.15
N VAL A 91 -19.33 3.89 14.93
CA VAL A 91 -18.42 2.82 14.49
C VAL A 91 -17.91 3.11 13.08
N GLU A 92 -18.76 3.59 12.18
CA GLU A 92 -18.36 4.01 10.83
C GLU A 92 -17.40 5.20 10.84
N ALA A 93 -17.67 6.24 11.63
CA ALA A 93 -16.77 7.38 11.77
C ALA A 93 -15.36 6.96 12.25
N ILE A 94 -15.28 5.98 13.18
CA ILE A 94 -13.99 5.44 13.63
C ILE A 94 -13.31 4.64 12.51
N ARG A 95 -14.05 3.83 11.74
CA ARG A 95 -13.51 3.08 10.60
C ARG A 95 -12.92 4.02 9.56
N ASP A 96 -13.59 5.13 9.28
CA ASP A 96 -13.15 6.12 8.29
C ASP A 96 -11.91 6.88 8.77
N THR A 97 -11.88 7.29 10.04
CA THR A 97 -10.72 7.98 10.65
C THR A 97 -9.48 7.06 10.73
N LEU A 98 -9.68 5.74 10.75
CA LEU A 98 -8.61 4.75 10.76
C LEU A 98 -8.28 4.21 9.36
N ASP A 99 -8.78 4.81 8.28
CA ASP A 99 -8.63 4.34 6.89
C ASP A 99 -9.00 2.87 6.65
N CYS A 100 -9.95 2.33 7.42
CA CYS A 100 -10.46 0.97 7.17
C CYS A 100 -11.35 0.90 5.92
N ASN A 101 -11.84 2.06 5.46
CA ASN A 101 -12.67 2.28 4.29
C ASN A 101 -12.00 3.29 3.33
N PRO A 102 -10.93 2.91 2.61
CA PRO A 102 -10.28 3.84 1.68
C PRO A 102 -11.24 4.26 0.57
N VAL A 103 -11.24 5.55 0.22
CA VAL A 103 -12.12 6.13 -0.80
C VAL A 103 -11.35 6.36 -2.10
N PHE A 104 -11.86 5.83 -3.20
CA PHE A 104 -11.36 6.06 -4.55
C PHE A 104 -12.46 6.68 -5.41
N HIS A 105 -12.20 7.88 -5.94
CA HIS A 105 -13.19 8.66 -6.73
C HIS A 105 -14.56 8.83 -6.03
N GLY A 106 -14.55 9.00 -4.71
CA GLY A 106 -15.78 9.16 -3.93
C GLY A 106 -16.50 7.85 -3.60
N ASN A 107 -15.99 6.69 -4.05
CA ASN A 107 -16.52 5.38 -3.70
C ASN A 107 -15.62 4.67 -2.70
N VAL A 108 -16.23 4.06 -1.67
CA VAL A 108 -15.51 3.21 -0.72
C VAL A 108 -15.03 1.96 -1.44
N VAL A 109 -13.74 1.67 -1.33
CA VAL A 109 -13.11 0.50 -1.93
C VAL A 109 -13.27 -0.69 -0.98
N SER A 110 -14.02 -1.69 -1.42
CA SER A 110 -14.23 -2.92 -0.64
C SER A 110 -12.94 -3.72 -0.47
N VAL A 111 -12.89 -4.57 0.56
CA VAL A 111 -11.76 -5.48 0.83
C VAL A 111 -11.40 -6.35 -0.39
N ASN A 112 -12.40 -6.85 -1.12
CA ASN A 112 -12.18 -7.65 -2.32
C ASN A 112 -11.52 -6.84 -3.45
N GLN A 113 -11.93 -5.58 -3.62
CA GLN A 113 -11.29 -4.67 -4.58
C GLN A 113 -9.87 -4.32 -4.15
N MET A 114 -9.64 -4.07 -2.86
CA MET A 114 -8.28 -3.84 -2.32
C MET A 114 -7.36 -5.03 -2.61
N ILE A 115 -7.82 -6.25 -2.37
CA ILE A 115 -7.08 -7.48 -2.70
C ILE A 115 -6.80 -7.58 -4.21
N GLY A 116 -7.81 -7.30 -5.04
CA GLY A 116 -7.66 -7.28 -6.49
C GLY A 116 -6.61 -6.27 -6.98
N ILE A 117 -6.62 -5.05 -6.44
CA ILE A 117 -5.62 -4.01 -6.73
C ILE A 117 -4.22 -4.46 -6.31
N MET A 118 -4.10 -5.10 -5.14
CA MET A 118 -2.82 -5.63 -4.66
C MET A 118 -2.28 -6.73 -5.60
N ILE A 119 -3.11 -7.71 -5.98
CA ILE A 119 -2.69 -8.77 -6.91
C ILE A 119 -2.32 -8.19 -8.27
N GLY A 120 -3.14 -7.28 -8.81
CA GLY A 120 -2.89 -6.62 -10.08
C GLY A 120 -1.58 -5.81 -10.07
N SER A 121 -1.32 -5.05 -9.01
CA SER A 121 -0.08 -4.27 -8.89
C SER A 121 1.15 -5.15 -8.75
N ILE A 122 1.09 -6.25 -7.98
CA ILE A 122 2.18 -7.24 -7.91
C ILE A 122 2.49 -7.83 -9.28
N ALA A 123 1.46 -8.23 -10.03
CA ALA A 123 1.62 -8.79 -11.37
C ALA A 123 2.24 -7.76 -12.33
N VAL A 124 1.71 -6.53 -12.36
CA VAL A 124 2.22 -5.45 -13.21
C VAL A 124 3.68 -5.12 -12.87
N PHE A 125 4.00 -4.89 -11.59
CA PHE A 125 5.37 -4.60 -11.16
C PHE A 125 6.31 -5.79 -11.42
N GLY A 126 5.84 -7.03 -11.23
CA GLY A 126 6.61 -8.23 -11.57
C GLY A 126 6.93 -8.34 -13.06
N ILE A 127 5.96 -8.05 -13.93
CA ILE A 127 6.16 -8.04 -15.39
C ILE A 127 7.14 -6.93 -15.77
N ILE A 128 6.97 -5.71 -15.25
CA ILE A 128 7.89 -4.59 -15.50
C ILE A 128 9.31 -4.98 -15.10
N TYR A 129 9.50 -5.50 -13.89
CA TYR A 129 10.80 -5.95 -13.42
C TYR A 129 11.42 -7.02 -14.33
N TYR A 130 10.63 -8.00 -14.74
CA TYR A 130 11.08 -9.05 -15.65
C TYR A 130 11.51 -8.48 -17.02
N LEU A 131 10.74 -7.56 -17.59
CA LEU A 131 11.08 -6.89 -18.85
C LEU A 131 12.37 -6.06 -18.73
N VAL A 132 12.55 -5.33 -17.64
CA VAL A 132 13.76 -4.54 -17.38
C VAL A 132 14.99 -5.45 -17.32
N ILE A 133 14.90 -6.59 -16.64
CA ILE A 133 16.00 -7.59 -16.62
C ILE A 133 16.30 -8.12 -18.02
N LEU A 134 15.26 -8.48 -18.78
CA LEU A 134 15.44 -9.04 -20.13
C LEU A 134 16.12 -8.05 -21.07
N LEU A 135 15.71 -6.77 -21.04
CA LEU A 135 16.31 -5.71 -21.85
C LEU A 135 17.78 -5.48 -21.46
N SER A 136 18.07 -5.41 -20.16
CA SER A 136 19.44 -5.23 -19.66
C SER A 136 20.38 -6.38 -20.06
N LYS A 137 19.88 -7.63 -20.08
CA LYS A 137 20.62 -8.79 -20.59
C LYS A 137 20.90 -8.75 -22.10
N GLY A 138 20.05 -8.06 -22.87
CA GLY A 138 20.20 -7.88 -24.32
C GLY A 138 21.27 -6.86 -24.68
N GLU A 139 21.43 -5.79 -23.88
CA GLU A 139 22.45 -4.76 -24.09
C GLU A 139 23.87 -5.23 -23.74
N GLY A 140 24.05 -6.10 -22.74
CA GLY A 140 25.36 -6.66 -22.40
C GLY A 140 25.94 -7.67 -23.41
N ARG A 141 25.25 -7.93 -24.53
CA ARG A 141 25.66 -8.84 -25.61
C ARG A 141 26.03 -8.11 -26.92
N ARG A 142 26.02 -6.78 -26.94
CA ARG A 142 26.46 -5.97 -28.09
C ARG A 142 27.83 -5.35 -27.84
#